data_AF-A0AA35W569-F1
#
_entry.id   AF-A0AA35W569-F1
#
_cell.length_a   1.000
_cell.length_b   1.000
_cell.length_c   1.000
_cell.angle_alpha   90.00
_cell.angle_beta   90.00
_cell.angle_gamma   90.00
#
_symmetry.space_group_name_H-M   'P 1'
#
loop_
_entity.id
_entity.type
_entity.pdbx_description
1 polymer ?
#
loop_
_entity_poly.entity_id
_entity_poly.type
_entity_poly.pdbx_seq_one_letter_code
_entity_poly.pdbx_strand_id
1 'polypeptide(L)'
;MAEKGPLIEQDDGHYSEEEALVYISDEKHPSGATRKAEVRRERRLCYCVVGVMAGSVALGVVVAISLFFTFHEGYFNQDQDNSVNDSPVTLKTSLTVNTSELDHSGEWVLVKWVNVPDPNISDWVGLYSVPGNFKENGINVTAKAPVKFQYADYSQTHMTKGEGSIQFRLVNIRQPLVFGLFRGGLDTHLETAQFSQATTLALSDTVSFKNWNEPLQVHLALTNDPTEMIVSWVTNSSSNPEVNWGTESGNLTNTLKANSSSYSASDMCGSPAIDFGYRDPGLLHKAKLSGLQPGLTYYYTCGDQQFGWSQEFSFRAATPANASATTRVVVYGDMGNGHVDGTWQVIREQPGAVNTSRMLRGLVNQTDVVFHIGDISYARGFANVWDEFFDEVQAVCGNVPYMVCIGNHERNWNEPTSYWKSPDSMGECGVPYERRFPMPRPALDQPWYNIDYGSVHYLVMSTEHNFTKGLHSVPVSGE
;
A
#
# COMPACT_ATOMS: atom_id res chain seq x y z
N MET A 1 -52.27 27.94 -8.37
CA MET A 1 -51.75 27.59 -7.05
C MET A 1 -50.45 26.86 -7.28
N ALA A 2 -49.36 27.51 -6.89
CA ALA A 2 -48.00 26.99 -6.99
C ALA A 2 -47.66 26.28 -5.68
N GLU A 3 -47.03 25.12 -5.75
CA GLU A 3 -46.25 24.59 -4.63
C GLU A 3 -44.92 24.07 -5.16
N LYS A 4 -43.87 24.61 -4.52
CA LYS A 4 -42.45 24.49 -4.85
C LYS A 4 -41.88 23.23 -4.21
N GLY A 5 -41.06 22.49 -4.97
CA GLY A 5 -40.07 21.56 -4.41
C GLY A 5 -38.87 22.32 -3.82
N PRO A 6 -38.10 21.69 -2.90
CA PRO A 6 -37.03 22.36 -2.19
C PRO A 6 -35.83 22.64 -3.10
N LEU A 7 -35.34 23.87 -3.02
CA LEU A 7 -34.12 24.36 -3.66
C LEU A 7 -32.90 23.91 -2.84
N ILE A 8 -31.88 23.48 -3.57
CA ILE A 8 -30.52 23.22 -3.12
C ILE A 8 -29.86 24.59 -2.91
N GLU A 9 -29.43 24.91 -1.70
CA GLU A 9 -28.52 26.02 -1.43
C GLU A 9 -27.08 25.58 -1.76
N GLN A 10 -26.48 26.27 -2.71
CA GLN A 10 -25.03 26.30 -2.93
C GLN A 10 -24.42 27.18 -1.84
N ASP A 11 -23.49 26.63 -1.07
CA ASP A 11 -22.66 27.36 -0.13
C ASP A 11 -21.37 27.76 -0.86
N ASP A 12 -21.23 29.05 -1.16
CA ASP A 12 -20.02 29.65 -1.76
C ASP A 12 -18.95 29.79 -0.67
N GLY A 13 -18.23 28.70 -0.43
CA GLY A 13 -17.03 28.67 0.40
C GLY A 13 -15.80 29.18 -0.39
N HIS A 14 -15.36 30.39 -0.09
CA HIS A 14 -14.04 30.90 -0.48
C HIS A 14 -12.93 30.02 0.12
N TYR A 15 -12.20 29.30 -0.74
CA TYR A 15 -10.95 28.63 -0.37
C TYR A 15 -9.80 29.66 -0.40
N SER A 16 -9.19 29.91 0.75
CA SER A 16 -7.89 30.57 0.84
C SER A 16 -6.79 29.57 0.50
N GLU A 17 -5.96 29.91 -0.49
CA GLU A 17 -4.72 29.21 -0.81
C GLU A 17 -3.76 29.29 0.38
N GLU A 18 -3.46 28.17 1.02
CA GLU A 18 -2.27 28.04 1.89
C GLU A 18 -1.10 27.55 1.03
N GLU A 19 -0.22 28.47 0.66
CA GLU A 19 1.06 28.16 0.03
C GLU A 19 2.00 27.53 1.08
N ALA A 20 2.29 26.24 0.92
CA ALA A 20 3.38 25.58 1.64
C ALA A 20 4.73 26.00 1.02
N LEU A 21 5.48 26.84 1.74
CA LEU A 21 6.86 27.19 1.41
C LEU A 21 7.78 25.98 1.62
N VAL A 22 8.23 25.35 0.53
CA VAL A 22 9.31 24.36 0.54
C VAL A 22 10.65 25.11 0.59
N TYR A 23 11.38 24.97 1.69
CA TYR A 23 12.77 25.42 1.80
C TYR A 23 13.69 24.41 1.10
N ILE A 24 14.23 24.78 -0.05
CA ILE A 24 15.37 24.08 -0.66
C ILE A 24 16.64 24.67 -0.05
N SER A 25 17.40 23.86 0.69
CA SER A 25 18.74 24.23 1.15
C SER A 25 19.75 23.97 0.04
N ASP A 26 20.24 25.03 -0.60
CA ASP A 26 21.37 24.94 -1.53
C ASP A 26 22.68 24.70 -0.76
N GLU A 27 23.26 23.52 -0.92
CA GLU A 27 24.65 23.25 -0.56
C GLU A 27 25.59 23.92 -1.58
N LYS A 28 26.54 24.69 -1.03
CA LYS A 28 27.55 25.45 -1.79
C LYS A 28 28.63 24.53 -2.36
N HIS A 29 28.93 24.67 -3.66
CA HIS A 29 30.29 24.45 -4.19
C HIS A 29 30.85 25.72 -4.86
N PRO A 30 32.17 25.95 -4.81
CA PRO A 30 32.76 27.26 -5.00
C PRO A 30 33.20 27.47 -6.44
N SER A 31 32.60 28.42 -7.14
CA SER A 31 33.33 29.17 -8.18
C SER A 31 32.67 30.53 -8.34
N GLY A 32 33.47 31.57 -8.17
CA GLY A 32 33.02 32.95 -8.20
C GLY A 32 32.59 33.38 -9.59
N ALA A 33 31.33 33.73 -9.73
CA ALA A 33 30.86 34.68 -10.73
C ALA A 33 29.57 35.34 -10.23
N THR A 34 29.67 36.62 -9.88
CA THR A 34 28.55 37.47 -9.53
C THR A 34 27.74 37.86 -10.77
N ARG A 35 26.43 37.58 -10.77
CA ARG A 35 25.46 38.37 -11.56
C ARG A 35 24.30 38.80 -10.67
N LYS A 36 24.03 40.11 -10.75
CA LYS A 36 23.02 40.86 -10.01
C LYS A 36 21.61 40.39 -10.40
N ALA A 37 20.81 39.98 -9.42
CA ALA A 37 19.35 40.03 -9.53
C ALA A 37 18.86 41.25 -8.72
N GLU A 38 18.12 42.12 -9.41
CA GLU A 38 17.62 43.39 -8.92
C GLU A 38 16.37 43.14 -8.06
N VAL A 39 16.52 43.17 -6.73
CA VAL A 39 15.39 43.13 -5.79
C VAL A 39 14.98 44.56 -5.49
N ARG A 40 13.84 45.00 -6.03
CA ARG A 40 13.19 46.26 -5.61
C ARG A 40 12.47 46.03 -4.28
N ARG A 41 12.82 46.87 -3.30
CA ARG A 41 12.50 46.81 -1.86
C ARG A 41 11.07 47.22 -1.48
N GLU A 42 10.53 46.47 -0.50
CA GLU A 42 9.91 46.90 0.79
C GLU A 42 8.63 47.79 0.76
N ARG A 43 7.67 47.65 1.67
CA ARG A 43 7.82 47.66 3.14
C ARG A 43 6.70 46.90 3.91
N ARG A 44 7.17 46.39 5.05
CA ARG A 44 6.47 45.81 6.20
C ARG A 44 5.45 46.76 6.83
N LEU A 45 4.47 46.18 7.53
CA LEU A 45 4.11 46.62 8.88
C LEU A 45 3.56 45.45 9.71
N CYS A 46 4.30 45.07 10.74
CA CYS A 46 3.82 44.26 11.86
C CYS A 46 2.92 45.13 12.75
N TYR A 47 1.85 44.56 13.31
CA TYR A 47 1.37 44.91 14.65
C TYR A 47 0.83 43.68 15.38
N CYS A 48 1.48 43.35 16.50
CA CYS A 48 0.86 42.67 17.64
C CYS A 48 -0.14 43.63 18.29
N VAL A 49 -1.36 43.17 18.56
CA VAL A 49 -2.23 43.77 19.58
C VAL A 49 -2.89 42.65 20.37
N VAL A 50 -2.46 42.51 21.63
CA VAL A 50 -3.17 41.82 22.70
C VAL A 50 -4.29 42.74 23.16
N GLY A 51 -5.53 42.28 23.15
CA GLY A 51 -6.70 43.00 23.65
C GLY A 51 -7.41 42.19 24.74
N VAL A 52 -7.26 42.62 25.99
CA VAL A 52 -8.04 42.20 27.16
C VAL A 52 -8.81 43.41 27.69
N MET A 53 -10.01 43.15 28.22
CA MET A 53 -10.88 43.96 29.11
C MET A 53 -12.16 44.56 28.47
N ALA A 54 -13.35 44.16 28.93
CA ALA A 54 -14.04 44.82 30.07
C ALA A 54 -15.53 44.41 30.25
N GLY A 55 -15.93 44.18 31.52
CA GLY A 55 -17.28 44.42 32.09
C GLY A 55 -18.22 43.22 32.23
N SER A 56 -18.94 42.95 33.32
CA SER A 56 -19.38 43.84 34.41
C SER A 56 -19.72 43.07 35.70
N VAL A 57 -19.71 43.78 36.83
CA VAL A 57 -20.00 43.34 38.20
C VAL A 57 -21.50 43.19 38.44
N ALA A 58 -21.94 42.13 39.13
CA ALA A 58 -23.19 42.11 39.88
C ALA A 58 -23.08 41.24 41.15
N LEU A 59 -23.32 41.89 42.29
CA LEU A 59 -23.47 41.34 43.65
C LEU A 59 -24.66 40.38 43.75
N GLY A 60 -24.55 39.32 44.55
CA GLY A 60 -25.69 38.47 44.89
C GLY A 60 -25.43 37.40 45.96
N VAL A 61 -25.42 37.82 47.23
CA VAL A 61 -25.87 37.12 48.45
C VAL A 61 -25.48 35.64 48.66
N VAL A 62 -24.57 35.44 49.63
CA VAL A 62 -24.31 34.17 50.31
C VAL A 62 -25.45 33.87 51.29
N VAL A 63 -26.11 32.71 51.15
CA VAL A 63 -26.92 32.09 52.21
C VAL A 63 -26.22 30.80 52.62
N ALA A 64 -25.57 30.82 53.77
CA ALA A 64 -25.05 29.64 54.44
C ALA A 64 -26.20 28.95 55.19
N ILE A 65 -26.48 27.70 54.87
CA ILE A 65 -27.33 26.82 55.68
C ILE A 65 -26.40 25.81 56.37
N SER A 66 -26.16 26.07 57.65
CA SER A 66 -25.49 25.16 58.58
C SER A 66 -26.43 24.01 58.92
N LEU A 67 -26.08 22.78 58.53
CA LEU A 67 -26.70 21.57 59.06
C LEU A 67 -25.74 20.94 60.09
N PHE A 68 -26.13 21.10 61.35
CA PHE A 68 -25.57 20.39 62.49
C PHE A 68 -25.90 18.89 62.38
N PHE A 69 -24.89 18.04 62.39
CA PHE A 69 -25.05 16.64 62.82
C PHE A 69 -24.26 16.43 64.11
N THR A 70 -25.02 16.15 65.16
CA THR A 70 -24.60 15.73 66.50
C THR A 70 -23.77 14.45 66.44
N PHE A 71 -22.57 14.50 67.03
CA PHE A 71 -21.80 13.32 67.39
C PHE A 71 -22.48 12.58 68.55
N HIS A 72 -22.60 11.26 68.44
CA HIS A 72 -22.84 10.36 69.58
C HIS A 72 -21.61 9.46 69.68
N GLU A 73 -20.88 9.59 70.78
CA GLU A 73 -19.84 8.65 71.19
C GLU A 73 -20.49 7.33 71.59
N GLY A 74 -20.16 6.26 70.86
CA GLY A 74 -20.44 4.89 71.24
C GLY A 74 -19.14 4.12 71.27
N TYR A 75 -18.60 3.89 72.47
CA TYR A 75 -17.54 2.92 72.70
C TYR A 75 -18.12 1.50 72.53
N PHE A 76 -17.66 0.76 71.53
CA PHE A 76 -17.70 -0.69 71.52
C PHE A 76 -16.41 -1.23 70.90
N ASN A 77 -15.70 -2.01 71.71
CA ASN A 77 -14.47 -2.69 71.35
C ASN A 77 -14.84 -4.17 71.12
N GLN A 78 -14.64 -4.71 69.92
CA GLN A 78 -14.18 -6.08 69.75
C GLN A 78 -13.82 -6.38 68.29
N ASP A 79 -12.62 -6.93 68.16
CA ASP A 79 -11.98 -7.44 66.95
C ASP A 79 -12.91 -8.29 66.09
N GLN A 80 -12.94 -8.01 64.78
CA GLN A 80 -12.95 -9.04 63.74
C GLN A 80 -12.16 -8.59 62.52
N ASP A 81 -11.24 -9.49 62.16
CA ASP A 81 -10.42 -9.58 60.97
C ASP A 81 -11.22 -9.25 59.69
N ASN A 82 -10.92 -8.08 59.11
CA ASN A 82 -11.28 -7.74 57.74
C ASN A 82 -10.00 -7.35 56.99
N SER A 83 -9.10 -8.32 56.85
CA SER A 83 -8.14 -8.30 55.75
C SER A 83 -8.85 -8.69 54.45
N VAL A 84 -9.70 -7.79 53.93
CA VAL A 84 -10.07 -7.85 52.51
C VAL A 84 -8.79 -7.54 51.75
N ASN A 85 -8.17 -8.60 51.27
CA ASN A 85 -7.02 -8.55 50.39
C ASN A 85 -7.51 -8.04 49.02
N ASP A 86 -7.82 -6.75 48.94
CA ASP A 86 -8.19 -6.06 47.70
C ASP A 86 -6.90 -5.82 46.90
N SER A 87 -6.29 -6.93 46.48
CA SER A 87 -5.28 -6.88 45.43
C SER A 87 -6.00 -6.33 44.21
N PRO A 88 -5.56 -5.22 43.61
CA PRO A 88 -6.20 -4.68 42.41
C PRO A 88 -6.28 -5.82 41.39
N VAL A 89 -7.50 -6.15 40.95
CA VAL A 89 -7.70 -7.12 39.87
C VAL A 89 -7.12 -6.47 38.63
N THR A 90 -5.85 -6.76 38.33
CA THR A 90 -5.22 -6.34 37.09
C THR A 90 -5.92 -7.07 35.96
N LEU A 91 -6.89 -6.39 35.34
CA LEU A 91 -7.56 -6.91 34.16
C LEU A 91 -6.51 -7.13 33.07
N LYS A 92 -6.49 -8.34 32.51
CA LYS A 92 -5.57 -8.68 31.44
C LYS A 92 -5.86 -7.82 30.22
N THR A 93 -4.82 -7.23 29.63
CA THR A 93 -4.92 -6.54 28.34
C THR A 93 -5.46 -7.50 27.29
N SER A 94 -6.46 -7.05 26.54
CA SER A 94 -7.08 -7.85 25.48
C SER A 94 -7.11 -7.06 24.18
N LEU A 95 -6.87 -7.75 23.07
CA LEU A 95 -6.98 -7.23 21.71
C LEU A 95 -7.99 -8.10 20.95
N THR A 96 -8.95 -7.48 20.29
CA THR A 96 -10.06 -8.16 19.62
C THR A 96 -10.28 -7.57 18.23
N VAL A 97 -10.85 -8.39 17.36
CA VAL A 97 -11.27 -8.02 16.00
C VAL A 97 -12.78 -8.23 15.88
N ASN A 98 -13.45 -7.43 15.07
CA ASN A 98 -14.91 -7.55 14.87
C ASN A 98 -15.32 -8.73 13.99
N THR A 99 -14.38 -9.33 13.26
CA THR A 99 -14.60 -10.50 12.41
C THR A 99 -13.37 -11.39 12.40
N SER A 100 -13.56 -12.70 12.21
CA SER A 100 -12.51 -13.69 11.99
C SER A 100 -12.38 -14.10 10.51
N GLU A 101 -13.35 -13.72 9.67
CA GLU A 101 -13.39 -14.08 8.26
C GLU A 101 -13.81 -12.88 7.40
N LEU A 102 -13.13 -12.69 6.26
CA LEU A 102 -13.41 -11.69 5.23
C LEU A 102 -13.81 -12.39 3.93
N ASP A 103 -14.80 -11.86 3.21
CA ASP A 103 -15.23 -12.44 1.94
C ASP A 103 -14.24 -12.09 0.81
N HIS A 104 -13.69 -10.87 0.79
CA HIS A 104 -12.86 -10.37 -0.31
C HIS A 104 -11.65 -9.52 0.14
N SER A 105 -10.60 -9.48 -0.69
CA SER A 105 -9.50 -8.53 -0.52
C SER A 105 -9.99 -7.09 -0.46
N GLY A 106 -9.45 -6.30 0.46
CA GLY A 106 -9.74 -4.87 0.61
C GLY A 106 -10.86 -4.52 1.58
N GLU A 107 -11.36 -5.49 2.36
CA GLU A 107 -12.35 -5.28 3.41
C GLU A 107 -11.75 -4.72 4.72
N TRP A 108 -12.62 -4.12 5.54
CA TRP A 108 -12.23 -3.40 6.75
C TRP A 108 -12.41 -4.24 8.02
N VAL A 109 -11.40 -4.23 8.88
CA VAL A 109 -11.42 -4.88 10.19
C VAL A 109 -11.26 -3.82 11.27
N LEU A 110 -12.19 -3.82 12.23
CA LEU A 110 -12.11 -2.99 13.43
C LEU A 110 -11.35 -3.76 14.50
N VAL A 111 -10.17 -3.24 14.86
CA VAL A 111 -9.33 -3.74 15.93
C VAL A 111 -9.63 -2.94 17.19
N LYS A 112 -9.90 -3.59 18.31
CA LYS A 112 -10.18 -2.96 19.61
C LYS A 112 -9.31 -3.54 20.71
N TRP A 113 -8.80 -2.69 21.60
CA TRP A 113 -8.11 -3.12 22.80
C TRP A 113 -8.63 -2.42 24.05
N VAL A 114 -8.47 -3.08 25.20
CA VAL A 114 -8.83 -2.57 26.52
C VAL A 114 -7.84 -3.06 27.57
N ASN A 115 -7.85 -2.42 28.74
CA ASN A 115 -7.03 -2.76 29.90
C ASN A 115 -5.52 -2.72 29.61
N VAL A 116 -5.05 -1.73 28.84
CA VAL A 116 -3.60 -1.49 28.67
C VAL A 116 -3.06 -0.82 29.93
N PRO A 117 -2.17 -1.46 30.70
CA PRO A 117 -1.55 -0.83 31.87
C PRO A 117 -0.56 0.24 31.42
N ASP A 118 -0.59 1.40 32.07
CA ASP A 118 0.29 2.54 31.81
C ASP A 118 0.45 2.84 30.30
N PRO A 119 -0.63 3.26 29.61
CA PRO A 119 -0.61 3.50 28.16
C PRO A 119 0.53 4.42 27.75
N ASN A 120 1.20 4.08 26.65
CA ASN A 120 2.45 4.71 26.26
C ASN A 120 2.44 5.10 24.78
N ILE A 121 3.09 6.22 24.44
CA ILE A 121 3.21 6.66 23.04
C ILE A 121 3.98 5.68 22.14
N SER A 122 4.76 4.78 22.75
CA SER A 122 5.44 3.67 22.06
C SER A 122 4.57 2.41 21.92
N ASP A 123 3.29 2.45 22.30
CA ASP A 123 2.36 1.35 22.06
C ASP A 123 1.88 1.40 20.61
N TRP A 124 1.83 0.24 19.95
CA TRP A 124 1.44 0.14 18.55
C TRP A 124 0.77 -1.19 18.22
N VAL A 125 -0.11 -1.17 17.22
CA VAL A 125 -0.82 -2.34 16.69
C VAL A 125 -0.16 -2.74 15.37
N GLY A 126 0.35 -3.95 15.29
CA GLY A 126 0.96 -4.52 14.08
C GLY A 126 0.12 -5.66 13.51
N LEU A 127 -0.02 -5.67 12.19
CA LEU A 127 -0.62 -6.76 11.42
C LEU A 127 0.47 -7.71 10.93
N TYR A 128 0.30 -9.01 11.18
CA TYR A 128 1.28 -10.02 10.77
C TYR A 128 0.62 -11.18 10.04
N SER A 129 1.26 -11.66 8.97
CA SER A 129 0.99 -13.03 8.51
C SER A 129 1.83 -14.01 9.34
N VAL A 130 1.16 -14.94 9.99
CA VAL A 130 1.79 -15.86 10.94
C VAL A 130 1.45 -17.31 10.62
N PRO A 131 2.41 -18.24 10.76
CA PRO A 131 2.12 -19.68 10.74
C PRO A 131 1.29 -20.07 11.98
N GLY A 132 0.49 -21.12 11.87
CA GLY A 132 -0.55 -21.48 12.84
C GLY A 132 -0.15 -21.73 14.31
N ASN A 133 1.14 -21.70 14.67
CA ASN A 133 1.65 -21.92 16.03
C ASN A 133 2.06 -20.62 16.78
N PHE A 134 1.73 -19.44 16.26
CA PHE A 134 2.11 -18.15 16.87
C PHE A 134 1.50 -17.87 18.25
N LYS A 135 0.35 -18.48 18.59
CA LYS A 135 -0.34 -18.27 19.87
C LYS A 135 0.48 -18.76 21.08
N GLU A 136 1.40 -19.70 20.88
CA GLU A 136 2.23 -20.26 21.96
C GLU A 136 3.53 -19.45 22.17
N ASN A 137 4.12 -18.90 21.11
CA ASN A 137 5.44 -18.27 21.13
C ASN A 137 5.43 -16.75 21.03
N GLY A 138 4.25 -16.14 20.83
CA GLY A 138 4.12 -14.73 20.50
C GLY A 138 4.62 -14.42 19.09
N ILE A 139 4.67 -13.13 18.76
CA ILE A 139 5.19 -12.64 17.47
C ILE A 139 6.58 -12.07 17.70
N ASN A 140 7.57 -12.65 17.03
CA ASN A 140 8.93 -12.09 17.01
C ASN A 140 9.02 -11.00 15.94
N VAL A 141 8.88 -9.75 16.36
CA VAL A 141 8.84 -8.56 15.48
C VAL A 141 10.15 -8.32 14.73
N THR A 142 11.27 -8.90 15.16
CA THR A 142 12.57 -8.78 14.46
C THR A 142 12.81 -9.92 13.46
N ALA A 143 12.11 -11.04 13.61
CA ALA A 143 12.26 -12.19 12.71
C ALA A 143 11.32 -12.13 11.51
N LYS A 144 10.23 -11.36 11.62
CA LYS A 144 9.27 -11.13 10.55
C LYS A 144 8.83 -9.69 10.60
N ALA A 145 8.94 -8.99 9.48
CA ALA A 145 8.34 -7.67 9.35
C ALA A 145 6.82 -7.76 9.55
N PRO A 146 6.14 -6.73 10.08
CA PRO A 146 4.70 -6.62 9.95
C PRO A 146 4.32 -6.45 8.47
N VAL A 147 3.07 -6.75 8.13
CA VAL A 147 2.47 -6.31 6.86
C VAL A 147 2.36 -4.79 6.90
N LYS A 148 1.73 -4.28 7.97
CA LYS A 148 1.57 -2.86 8.27
C LYS A 148 1.26 -2.68 9.75
N PHE A 149 1.27 -1.45 10.24
CA PHE A 149 1.09 -1.14 11.66
C PHE A 149 0.50 0.26 11.86
N GLN A 150 0.11 0.57 13.10
CA GLN A 150 -0.31 1.92 13.49
C GLN A 150 0.01 2.15 14.97
N TYR A 151 0.43 3.36 15.33
CA TYR A 151 0.59 3.74 16.73
C TYR A 151 -0.76 3.74 17.46
N ALA A 152 -0.79 3.27 18.70
CA ALA A 152 -2.03 3.10 19.45
C ALA A 152 -2.66 4.45 19.83
N ASP A 153 -1.86 5.51 19.93
CA ASP A 153 -2.30 6.89 20.19
C ASP A 153 -3.05 7.54 19.01
N TYR A 154 -3.07 6.89 17.84
CA TYR A 154 -4.03 7.19 16.76
C TYR A 154 -5.47 7.14 17.29
N SER A 155 -5.75 6.25 18.24
CA SER A 155 -7.01 6.25 18.99
C SER A 155 -6.93 7.22 20.18
N GLN A 156 -7.76 8.27 20.15
CA GLN A 156 -7.77 9.35 21.16
C GLN A 156 -7.94 8.88 22.62
N THR A 157 -8.54 7.70 22.83
CA THR A 157 -8.77 7.12 24.17
C THR A 157 -7.57 6.34 24.71
N HIS A 158 -6.56 6.02 23.89
CA HIS A 158 -5.48 5.12 24.30
C HIS A 158 -4.70 5.70 25.48
N MET A 159 -4.19 6.92 25.35
CA MET A 159 -3.37 7.56 26.38
C MET A 159 -4.13 7.86 27.68
N THR A 160 -5.46 8.00 27.61
CA THR A 160 -6.28 8.42 28.77
C THR A 160 -6.98 7.26 29.48
N LYS A 161 -7.31 6.19 28.75
CA LYS A 161 -8.10 5.07 29.27
C LYS A 161 -7.41 3.71 29.14
N GLY A 162 -6.33 3.61 28.38
CA GLY A 162 -5.73 2.32 28.03
C GLY A 162 -6.66 1.47 27.15
N GLU A 163 -7.53 2.13 26.39
CA GLU A 163 -8.51 1.54 25.50
C GLU A 163 -8.45 2.25 24.16
N GLY A 164 -8.74 1.54 23.07
CA GLY A 164 -8.81 2.19 21.79
C GLY A 164 -9.28 1.27 20.68
N SER A 165 -9.47 1.88 19.51
CA SER A 165 -9.88 1.15 18.33
C SER A 165 -9.38 1.81 17.05
N ILE A 166 -8.96 0.99 16.10
CA ILE A 166 -8.46 1.44 14.79
C ILE A 166 -9.07 0.53 13.72
N GLN A 167 -9.44 1.10 12.58
CA GLN A 167 -9.84 0.33 11.41
C GLN A 167 -8.65 0.07 10.50
N PHE A 168 -8.46 -1.18 10.09
CA PHE A 168 -7.47 -1.60 9.12
C PHE A 168 -8.19 -2.12 7.88
N ARG A 169 -7.80 -1.66 6.70
CA ARG A 169 -8.21 -2.26 5.42
C ARG A 169 -7.24 -3.38 5.05
N LEU A 170 -7.71 -4.62 4.95
CA LEU A 170 -6.84 -5.79 4.77
C LEU A 170 -6.78 -6.24 3.31
N VAL A 171 -5.57 -6.45 2.80
CA VAL A 171 -5.32 -7.05 1.49
C VAL A 171 -5.10 -8.55 1.67
N ASN A 172 -5.66 -9.35 0.77
CA ASN A 172 -5.47 -10.79 0.76
C ASN A 172 -4.07 -11.15 0.24
N ILE A 173 -3.15 -11.35 1.19
CA ILE A 173 -1.77 -11.78 0.95
C ILE A 173 -1.60 -13.30 1.05
N ARG A 174 -2.68 -14.06 0.81
CA ARG A 174 -2.70 -15.53 0.71
C ARG A 174 -2.40 -16.28 2.02
N GLN A 175 -2.45 -15.59 3.15
CA GLN A 175 -2.14 -16.15 4.47
C GLN A 175 -3.10 -15.61 5.54
N PRO A 176 -3.30 -16.34 6.65
CA PRO A 176 -4.07 -15.86 7.79
C PRO A 176 -3.29 -14.75 8.47
N LEU A 177 -4.04 -13.81 9.02
CA LEU A 177 -3.51 -12.60 9.62
C LEU A 177 -3.83 -12.55 11.11
N VAL A 178 -2.95 -11.94 11.89
CA VAL A 178 -3.18 -11.66 13.31
C VAL A 178 -2.74 -10.24 13.61
N PHE A 179 -3.44 -9.60 14.53
CA PHE A 179 -2.99 -8.36 15.13
C PHE A 179 -2.25 -8.65 16.44
N GLY A 180 -1.17 -7.92 16.67
CA GLY A 180 -0.52 -7.83 17.97
C GLY A 180 -0.50 -6.39 18.45
N LEU A 181 -0.72 -6.20 19.74
CA LEU A 181 -0.50 -4.94 20.44
C LEU A 181 0.84 -5.05 21.14
N PHE A 182 1.75 -4.14 20.84
CA PHE A 182 3.13 -4.14 21.32
C PHE A 182 3.47 -2.83 22.01
N ARG A 183 4.52 -2.87 22.84
CA ARG A 183 5.12 -1.70 23.49
C ARG A 183 6.60 -1.61 23.18
N GLY A 184 7.03 -0.43 22.74
CA GLY A 184 8.42 -0.16 22.36
C GLY A 184 8.84 -0.92 21.09
N GLY A 185 10.14 -0.88 20.82
CA GLY A 185 10.75 -1.69 19.77
C GLY A 185 10.42 -1.28 18.33
N LEU A 186 9.85 -0.09 18.10
CA LEU A 186 9.53 0.46 16.79
C LEU A 186 10.12 1.88 16.65
N ASP A 187 10.92 2.08 15.60
CA ASP A 187 11.42 3.41 15.17
C ASP A 187 11.02 3.66 13.71
N THR A 188 10.28 4.75 13.48
CA THR A 188 9.74 5.16 12.17
C THR A 188 10.39 6.45 11.63
N HIS A 189 11.43 6.98 12.29
CA HIS A 189 12.09 8.21 11.86
C HIS A 189 12.98 8.03 10.62
N LEU A 190 13.16 6.80 10.17
CA LEU A 190 13.98 6.43 9.02
C LEU A 190 13.12 6.10 7.80
N GLU A 191 13.77 5.98 6.65
CA GLU A 191 13.12 5.57 5.39
C GLU A 191 12.55 4.14 5.46
N THR A 192 13.16 3.30 6.30
CA THR A 192 12.69 1.96 6.64
C THR A 192 12.52 1.86 8.15
N ALA A 193 11.33 1.47 8.60
CA ALA A 193 11.04 1.25 10.01
C ALA A 193 11.97 0.18 10.59
N GLN A 194 12.55 0.47 11.75
CA GLN A 194 13.41 -0.46 12.47
C GLN A 194 12.65 -1.12 13.61
N PHE A 195 12.82 -2.43 13.70
CA PHE A 195 12.23 -3.25 14.76
C PHE A 195 13.33 -3.77 15.68
N SER A 196 13.13 -3.57 16.97
CA SER A 196 13.94 -4.19 18.02
C SER A 196 13.03 -4.95 18.99
N GLN A 197 13.55 -5.41 20.11
CA GLN A 197 12.75 -6.18 21.07
C GLN A 197 11.56 -5.34 21.56
N ALA A 198 10.35 -5.80 21.24
CA ALA A 198 9.10 -5.20 21.66
C ALA A 198 8.39 -6.12 22.66
N THR A 199 7.70 -5.51 23.63
CA THR A 199 6.89 -6.28 24.58
C THR A 199 5.53 -6.55 23.96
N THR A 200 5.15 -7.83 23.82
CA THR A 200 3.79 -8.20 23.38
C THR A 200 2.82 -7.99 24.54
N LEU A 201 1.84 -7.10 24.38
CA LEU A 201 0.80 -6.83 25.37
C LEU A 201 -0.42 -7.74 25.17
N ALA A 202 -0.85 -7.92 23.92
CA ALA A 202 -1.97 -8.80 23.57
C ALA A 202 -1.92 -9.22 22.10
N LEU A 203 -2.54 -10.34 21.76
CA LEU A 203 -2.76 -10.80 20.39
C LEU A 203 -4.25 -10.98 20.14
N SER A 204 -4.70 -10.70 18.92
CA SER A 204 -6.08 -10.97 18.50
C SER A 204 -6.29 -12.43 18.14
N ASP A 205 -7.56 -12.81 17.93
CA ASP A 205 -7.84 -13.98 17.11
C ASP A 205 -7.41 -13.76 15.65
N THR A 206 -7.25 -14.87 14.94
CA THR A 206 -6.86 -14.88 13.53
C THR A 206 -7.99 -14.34 12.67
N VAL A 207 -7.63 -13.51 11.69
CA VAL A 207 -8.50 -13.06 10.60
C VAL A 207 -8.03 -13.73 9.31
N SER A 208 -8.94 -14.37 8.58
CA SER A 208 -8.64 -15.04 7.32
C SER A 208 -9.57 -14.56 6.22
N PHE A 209 -9.15 -14.67 4.96
CA PHE A 209 -10.07 -14.55 3.83
C PHE A 209 -10.72 -15.91 3.57
N LYS A 210 -12.04 -15.93 3.40
CA LYS A 210 -12.84 -17.11 3.06
C LYS A 210 -12.28 -17.85 1.86
N ASN A 211 -11.81 -17.09 0.87
CA ASN A 211 -10.98 -17.60 -0.21
C ASN A 211 -9.63 -16.86 -0.26
N TRP A 212 -8.69 -17.24 0.60
CA TRP A 212 -7.28 -16.82 0.47
C TRP A 212 -6.58 -17.30 -0.83
N ASN A 213 -7.26 -18.08 -1.69
CA ASN A 213 -6.83 -18.43 -3.05
C ASN A 213 -7.53 -17.60 -4.14
N GLU A 214 -8.24 -16.54 -3.76
CA GLU A 214 -8.86 -15.59 -4.69
C GLU A 214 -7.85 -15.15 -5.76
N PRO A 215 -8.21 -15.23 -7.06
CA PRO A 215 -7.37 -14.70 -8.14
C PRO A 215 -7.25 -13.18 -8.04
N LEU A 216 -6.07 -12.70 -7.69
CA LEU A 216 -5.78 -11.28 -7.43
C LEU A 216 -4.60 -10.81 -8.28
N GLN A 217 -4.32 -9.50 -8.20
CA GLN A 217 -3.25 -8.85 -8.94
C GLN A 217 -3.41 -9.03 -10.45
N VAL A 218 -4.67 -9.02 -10.91
CA VAL A 218 -5.00 -9.19 -12.32
C VAL A 218 -4.46 -8.00 -13.09
N HIS A 219 -3.57 -8.26 -14.05
CA HIS A 219 -2.97 -7.22 -14.88
C HIS A 219 -2.66 -7.69 -16.30
N LEU A 220 -2.67 -6.72 -17.22
CA LEU A 220 -2.51 -6.92 -18.64
C LEU A 220 -1.15 -6.42 -19.13
N ALA A 221 -0.55 -7.13 -20.07
CA ALA A 221 0.64 -6.68 -20.79
C ALA A 221 0.50 -6.92 -22.30
N LEU A 222 0.96 -5.97 -23.09
CA LEU A 222 0.99 -6.08 -24.54
C LEU A 222 2.14 -6.97 -25.01
N THR A 223 1.98 -7.50 -26.23
CA THR A 223 3.08 -8.08 -27.02
C THR A 223 3.30 -7.24 -28.28
N ASN A 224 4.25 -7.63 -29.12
CA ASN A 224 4.47 -6.98 -30.42
C ASN A 224 3.46 -7.41 -31.50
N ASP A 225 2.55 -8.31 -31.18
CA ASP A 225 1.46 -8.72 -32.07
C ASP A 225 0.13 -8.10 -31.56
N PRO A 226 -0.54 -7.24 -32.35
CA PRO A 226 -1.79 -6.61 -31.91
C PRO A 226 -2.98 -7.58 -31.77
N THR A 227 -2.79 -8.84 -32.20
CA THR A 227 -3.75 -9.93 -32.03
C THR A 227 -3.51 -10.74 -30.74
N GLU A 228 -2.56 -10.32 -29.91
CA GLU A 228 -2.21 -10.97 -28.65
C GLU A 228 -2.40 -10.05 -27.43
N MET A 229 -2.63 -10.66 -26.27
CA MET A 229 -2.65 -9.98 -24.97
C MET A 229 -2.18 -10.97 -23.89
N ILE A 230 -1.33 -10.53 -22.97
CA ILE A 230 -0.95 -11.34 -21.81
C ILE A 230 -1.84 -10.95 -20.62
N VAL A 231 -2.53 -11.93 -20.06
CA VAL A 231 -3.27 -11.83 -18.80
C VAL A 231 -2.44 -12.49 -17.71
N SER A 232 -2.19 -11.76 -16.63
CA SER A 232 -1.46 -12.24 -15.45
C SER A 232 -2.29 -12.09 -14.19
N TRP A 233 -2.14 -13.02 -13.25
CA TRP A 233 -2.75 -12.95 -11.92
C TRP A 233 -1.96 -13.82 -10.93
N VAL A 234 -2.30 -13.72 -9.65
CA VAL A 234 -1.67 -14.44 -8.56
C VAL A 234 -2.71 -15.23 -7.77
N THR A 235 -2.36 -16.45 -7.39
CA THR A 235 -3.13 -17.28 -6.43
C THR A 235 -2.21 -17.92 -5.39
N ASN A 236 -2.76 -18.53 -4.33
CA ASN A 236 -1.97 -19.30 -3.37
C ASN A 236 -1.60 -20.71 -3.89
N SER A 237 -2.48 -21.31 -4.69
CA SER A 237 -2.41 -22.69 -5.17
C SER A 237 -3.25 -22.83 -6.44
N SER A 238 -2.93 -23.83 -7.25
CA SER A 238 -3.64 -24.09 -8.49
C SER A 238 -3.54 -25.55 -8.92
N SER A 239 -4.56 -26.01 -9.63
CA SER A 239 -4.69 -27.31 -10.25
C SER A 239 -4.67 -27.19 -11.78
N ASN A 240 -5.52 -26.31 -12.32
CA ASN A 240 -5.61 -26.02 -13.75
C ASN A 240 -5.95 -24.53 -13.94
N PRO A 241 -4.95 -23.63 -13.84
CA PRO A 241 -5.19 -22.21 -13.93
C PRO A 241 -5.48 -21.84 -15.38
N GLU A 242 -6.52 -21.06 -15.61
CA GLU A 242 -6.95 -20.70 -16.96
C GLU A 242 -7.64 -19.33 -17.02
N VAL A 243 -7.72 -18.80 -18.23
CA VAL A 243 -8.49 -17.60 -18.57
C VAL A 243 -9.64 -18.01 -19.46
N ASN A 244 -10.84 -17.56 -19.11
CA ASN A 244 -12.01 -17.60 -19.99
C ASN A 244 -12.20 -16.22 -20.61
N TRP A 245 -12.47 -16.12 -21.91
CA TRP A 245 -12.73 -14.82 -22.56
C TRP A 245 -13.71 -14.91 -23.73
N GLY A 246 -14.32 -13.77 -24.05
CA GLY A 246 -15.28 -13.63 -25.13
C GLY A 246 -15.48 -12.17 -25.55
N THR A 247 -16.30 -11.95 -26.56
CA THR A 247 -16.64 -10.60 -27.05
C THR A 247 -17.89 -10.02 -26.39
N GLU A 248 -18.54 -10.79 -25.53
CA GLU A 248 -19.78 -10.44 -24.83
C GLU A 248 -19.60 -10.71 -23.33
N SER A 249 -19.94 -9.72 -22.50
CA SER A 249 -19.92 -9.83 -21.03
C SER A 249 -20.83 -10.98 -20.58
N GLY A 250 -20.34 -11.82 -19.66
CA GLY A 250 -21.03 -12.99 -19.16
C GLY A 250 -21.11 -14.19 -20.13
N ASN A 251 -20.61 -14.06 -21.35
CA ASN A 251 -20.61 -15.12 -22.36
C ASN A 251 -19.18 -15.38 -22.89
N LEU A 252 -18.39 -16.07 -22.06
CA LEU A 252 -16.97 -16.33 -22.30
C LEU A 252 -16.79 -17.68 -22.99
N THR A 253 -16.76 -17.68 -24.33
CA THR A 253 -16.79 -18.90 -25.15
C THR A 253 -15.41 -19.53 -25.40
N ASN A 254 -14.32 -18.87 -25.00
CA ASN A 254 -12.95 -19.34 -25.20
C ASN A 254 -12.26 -19.57 -23.86
N THR A 255 -11.36 -20.55 -23.82
CA THR A 255 -10.57 -20.89 -22.63
C THR A 255 -9.12 -21.18 -23.00
N LEU A 256 -8.17 -20.77 -22.16
CA LEU A 256 -6.74 -21.04 -22.31
C LEU A 256 -6.10 -21.28 -20.96
N LYS A 257 -5.34 -22.36 -20.86
CA LYS A 257 -4.53 -22.66 -19.69
C LYS A 257 -3.38 -21.66 -19.55
N ALA A 258 -3.14 -21.22 -18.33
CA ALA A 258 -2.00 -20.41 -17.97
C ALA A 258 -0.80 -21.27 -17.57
N ASN A 259 0.39 -20.70 -17.79
CA ASN A 259 1.60 -21.20 -17.16
C ASN A 259 1.76 -20.56 -15.79
N SER A 260 2.22 -21.33 -14.81
CA SER A 260 2.45 -20.86 -13.45
C SER A 260 3.93 -20.87 -13.13
N SER A 261 4.38 -19.86 -12.41
CA SER A 261 5.74 -19.76 -11.88
C SER A 261 5.72 -19.15 -10.50
N SER A 262 6.84 -19.19 -9.80
CA SER A 262 7.01 -18.50 -8.51
C SER A 262 8.46 -18.05 -8.35
N TYR A 263 8.76 -17.46 -7.21
CA TYR A 263 10.10 -17.20 -6.72
C TYR A 263 10.14 -17.41 -5.21
N SER A 264 11.33 -17.74 -4.72
CA SER A 264 11.61 -18.12 -3.35
C SER A 264 12.54 -17.12 -2.69
N ALA A 265 12.71 -17.23 -1.37
CA ALA A 265 13.69 -16.43 -0.63
C ALA A 265 15.10 -16.58 -1.24
N SER A 266 15.48 -17.80 -1.63
CA SER A 266 16.79 -18.09 -2.22
C SER A 266 17.03 -17.47 -3.60
N ASP A 267 15.98 -16.97 -4.27
CA ASP A 267 16.14 -16.22 -5.52
C ASP A 267 16.53 -14.75 -5.25
N MET A 268 16.33 -14.24 -4.02
CA MET A 268 16.70 -12.87 -3.63
C MET A 268 18.20 -12.76 -3.35
N CYS A 269 18.74 -11.55 -3.49
CA CYS A 269 20.18 -11.30 -3.39
C CYS A 269 20.65 -10.78 -2.02
N GLY A 270 19.74 -10.43 -1.12
CA GLY A 270 20.12 -9.90 0.19
C GLY A 270 18.95 -9.61 1.13
N SER A 271 19.28 -9.25 2.36
CA SER A 271 18.32 -8.78 3.37
C SER A 271 17.86 -7.35 3.04
N PRO A 272 16.60 -6.98 3.32
CA PRO A 272 15.51 -7.76 3.91
C PRO A 272 14.82 -8.78 2.98
N ALA A 273 15.02 -8.68 1.66
CA ALA A 273 14.27 -9.47 0.68
C ALA A 273 14.39 -11.00 0.87
N ILE A 274 15.56 -11.48 1.30
CA ILE A 274 15.84 -12.91 1.51
C ILE A 274 15.32 -13.44 2.86
N ASP A 275 15.05 -12.58 3.85
CA ASP A 275 14.82 -12.99 5.23
C ASP A 275 13.54 -12.41 5.86
N PHE A 276 13.63 -11.40 6.73
CA PHE A 276 12.51 -10.96 7.54
C PHE A 276 11.46 -10.17 6.74
N GLY A 277 11.84 -9.61 5.58
CA GLY A 277 10.93 -8.99 4.62
C GLY A 277 10.32 -9.97 3.60
N TYR A 278 10.93 -11.15 3.44
CA TYR A 278 10.42 -12.18 2.51
C TYR A 278 9.02 -12.64 2.88
N ARG A 279 8.14 -12.82 1.89
CA ARG A 279 6.90 -13.59 1.98
C ARG A 279 6.71 -14.37 0.69
N ASP A 280 6.06 -15.53 0.80
CA ASP A 280 5.74 -16.34 -0.36
C ASP A 280 4.81 -15.54 -1.31
N PRO A 281 5.21 -15.33 -2.58
CA PRO A 281 4.41 -14.57 -3.53
C PRO A 281 3.22 -15.36 -4.07
N GLY A 282 3.10 -16.64 -3.74
CA GLY A 282 2.14 -17.56 -4.33
C GLY A 282 2.56 -18.01 -5.72
N LEU A 283 1.57 -18.39 -6.53
CA LEU A 283 1.74 -18.77 -7.92
C LEU A 283 1.40 -17.58 -8.83
N LEU A 284 2.37 -17.18 -9.65
CA LEU A 284 2.22 -16.15 -10.66
C LEU A 284 1.84 -16.82 -11.99
N HIS A 285 0.60 -16.60 -12.41
CA HIS A 285 0.02 -17.17 -13.62
C HIS A 285 0.13 -16.21 -14.80
N LYS A 286 0.39 -16.76 -15.99
CA LYS A 286 0.48 -16.00 -17.24
C LYS A 286 -0.20 -16.78 -18.36
N ALA A 287 -1.17 -16.16 -19.03
CA ALA A 287 -1.83 -16.67 -20.22
C ALA A 287 -1.67 -15.68 -21.37
N LYS A 288 -1.13 -16.13 -22.51
CA LYS A 288 -1.01 -15.30 -23.72
C LYS A 288 -2.17 -15.61 -24.64
N LEU A 289 -3.19 -14.76 -24.61
CA LEU A 289 -4.31 -14.80 -25.54
C LEU A 289 -3.80 -14.48 -26.95
N SER A 290 -4.37 -15.11 -27.97
CA SER A 290 -4.00 -14.93 -29.37
C SER A 290 -5.23 -14.97 -30.28
N GLY A 291 -5.09 -14.52 -31.53
CA GLY A 291 -6.19 -14.46 -32.49
C GLY A 291 -7.25 -13.40 -32.14
N LEU A 292 -6.87 -12.40 -31.34
CA LEU A 292 -7.73 -11.27 -31.01
C LEU A 292 -7.92 -10.39 -32.26
N GLN A 293 -9.12 -9.84 -32.42
CA GLN A 293 -9.39 -8.84 -33.45
C GLN A 293 -8.95 -7.47 -32.95
N PRO A 294 -7.97 -6.82 -33.60
CA PRO A 294 -7.44 -5.55 -33.12
C PRO A 294 -8.53 -4.47 -32.95
N GLY A 295 -8.51 -3.77 -31.83
CA GLY A 295 -9.47 -2.72 -31.50
C GLY A 295 -10.85 -3.20 -31.03
N LEU A 296 -11.12 -4.50 -30.98
CA LEU A 296 -12.33 -5.07 -30.39
C LEU A 296 -12.19 -5.19 -28.86
N THR A 297 -13.29 -5.01 -28.14
CA THR A 297 -13.34 -5.25 -26.69
C THR A 297 -13.58 -6.73 -26.40
N TYR A 298 -12.79 -7.27 -25.48
CA TYR A 298 -12.93 -8.61 -24.93
C TYR A 298 -13.20 -8.54 -23.43
N TYR A 299 -14.05 -9.43 -22.95
CA TYR A 299 -14.34 -9.66 -21.54
C TYR A 299 -13.65 -10.93 -21.10
N TYR A 300 -13.18 -11.00 -19.86
CA TYR A 300 -12.47 -12.16 -19.36
C TYR A 300 -12.57 -12.34 -17.85
N THR A 301 -12.42 -13.60 -17.43
CA THR A 301 -12.18 -14.00 -16.03
C THR A 301 -10.95 -14.89 -15.98
N CYS A 302 -10.17 -14.81 -14.91
CA CYS A 302 -9.03 -15.71 -14.70
C CYS A 302 -9.15 -16.41 -13.35
N GLY A 303 -8.66 -17.64 -13.26
CA GLY A 303 -8.75 -18.41 -12.03
C GLY A 303 -8.55 -19.89 -12.25
N ASP A 304 -9.23 -20.68 -11.43
CA ASP A 304 -9.13 -22.13 -11.42
C ASP A 304 -10.49 -22.71 -11.01
N GLN A 305 -11.00 -23.70 -11.75
CA GLN A 305 -12.29 -24.33 -11.47
C GLN A 305 -12.39 -24.86 -10.02
N GLN A 306 -11.28 -25.29 -9.42
CA GLN A 306 -11.24 -25.79 -8.06
C GLN A 306 -11.21 -24.68 -7.00
N PHE A 307 -10.53 -23.57 -7.29
CA PHE A 307 -10.24 -22.52 -6.30
C PHE A 307 -11.01 -21.21 -6.50
N GLY A 308 -11.80 -21.12 -7.56
CA GLY A 308 -12.64 -19.97 -7.88
C GLY A 308 -12.05 -19.07 -8.97
N TRP A 309 -12.86 -18.09 -9.34
CA TRP A 309 -12.63 -17.18 -10.47
C TRP A 309 -12.56 -15.74 -9.98
N SER A 310 -11.80 -14.92 -10.69
CA SER A 310 -11.84 -13.46 -10.53
C SER A 310 -13.24 -12.91 -10.86
N GLN A 311 -13.49 -11.66 -10.49
CA GLN A 311 -14.52 -10.87 -11.16
C GLN A 311 -14.22 -10.77 -12.67
N GLU A 312 -15.24 -10.42 -13.46
CA GLU A 312 -15.06 -10.17 -14.89
C GLU A 312 -14.34 -8.83 -15.10
N PHE A 313 -13.33 -8.85 -15.94
CA PHE A 313 -12.61 -7.68 -16.44
C PHE A 313 -12.84 -7.53 -17.94
N SER A 314 -12.46 -6.39 -18.51
CA SER A 314 -12.53 -6.19 -19.95
C SER A 314 -11.36 -5.38 -20.47
N PHE A 315 -10.90 -5.67 -21.68
CA PHE A 315 -9.84 -4.90 -22.33
C PHE A 315 -10.15 -4.71 -23.80
N ARG A 316 -9.57 -3.66 -24.39
CA ARG A 316 -9.58 -3.45 -25.82
C ARG A 316 -8.31 -4.05 -26.43
N ALA A 317 -8.46 -4.98 -27.37
CA ALA A 317 -7.33 -5.54 -28.10
C ALA A 317 -6.53 -4.43 -28.78
N ALA A 318 -5.20 -4.61 -28.85
CA ALA A 318 -4.28 -3.55 -29.22
C ALA A 318 -4.58 -2.96 -30.59
N THR A 319 -4.25 -1.67 -30.76
CA THR A 319 -4.39 -1.00 -32.06
C THR A 319 -3.10 -1.23 -32.86
N PRO A 320 -3.15 -1.80 -34.08
CA PRO A 320 -1.96 -2.03 -34.89
C PRO A 320 -1.24 -0.72 -35.22
N ALA A 321 0.05 -0.82 -35.56
CA ALA A 321 0.85 0.32 -36.00
C ALA A 321 0.15 1.07 -37.15
N ASN A 322 -0.21 2.32 -36.89
CA ASN A 322 -0.92 3.18 -37.82
C ASN A 322 -0.68 4.64 -37.45
N ALA A 323 0.07 5.36 -38.29
CA ALA A 323 0.43 6.77 -38.09
C ALA A 323 -0.79 7.73 -37.98
N SER A 324 -1.97 7.32 -38.44
CA SER A 324 -3.21 8.12 -38.35
C SER A 324 -4.10 7.74 -37.16
N ALA A 325 -3.73 6.74 -36.37
CA ALA A 325 -4.50 6.35 -35.19
C ALA A 325 -4.35 7.40 -34.07
N THR A 326 -5.45 7.70 -33.38
CA THR A 326 -5.38 8.41 -32.11
C THR A 326 -4.94 7.42 -31.03
N THR A 327 -3.84 7.73 -30.34
CA THR A 327 -3.31 6.93 -29.23
C THR A 327 -3.35 7.76 -27.95
N ARG A 328 -4.04 7.28 -26.92
CA ARG A 328 -4.15 7.92 -25.60
C ARG A 328 -3.32 7.14 -24.59
N VAL A 329 -2.27 7.78 -24.10
CA VAL A 329 -1.25 7.15 -23.25
C VAL A 329 -1.24 7.86 -21.92
N VAL A 330 -1.15 7.09 -20.85
CA VAL A 330 -0.75 7.63 -19.55
C VAL A 330 0.66 7.16 -19.24
N VAL A 331 1.55 8.09 -18.89
CA VAL A 331 2.95 7.82 -18.55
C VAL A 331 3.28 8.47 -17.21
N TYR A 332 3.86 7.70 -16.29
CA TYR A 332 4.36 8.19 -15.00
C TYR A 332 5.42 7.23 -14.45
N GLY A 333 6.26 7.71 -13.54
CA GLY A 333 7.21 6.91 -12.76
C GLY A 333 6.95 7.08 -11.27
N ASP A 334 7.63 6.29 -10.45
CA ASP A 334 7.84 6.60 -9.03
C ASP A 334 6.54 6.67 -8.21
N MET A 335 5.51 5.93 -8.63
CA MET A 335 4.20 6.02 -7.96
C MET A 335 4.26 5.42 -6.55
N GLY A 336 4.90 4.26 -6.42
CA GLY A 336 4.91 3.48 -5.20
C GLY A 336 3.52 3.01 -4.78
N ASN A 337 3.31 2.91 -3.46
CA ASN A 337 2.03 2.55 -2.87
C ASN A 337 1.66 3.48 -1.72
N GLY A 338 0.37 3.50 -1.37
CA GLY A 338 -0.10 4.19 -0.17
C GLY A 338 -1.34 3.57 0.47
N HIS A 339 -1.56 3.89 1.74
CA HIS A 339 -2.62 3.29 2.52
C HIS A 339 -3.82 4.22 2.75
N VAL A 340 -4.97 3.82 2.22
CA VAL A 340 -6.24 4.57 2.38
C VAL A 340 -6.78 4.57 3.81
N ASP A 341 -6.29 3.69 4.67
CA ASP A 341 -6.64 3.62 6.09
C ASP A 341 -5.68 4.41 6.99
N GLY A 342 -4.68 5.07 6.41
CA GLY A 342 -3.68 5.87 7.13
C GLY A 342 -2.75 5.04 8.01
N THR A 343 -2.75 3.70 7.86
CA THR A 343 -1.76 2.83 8.52
C THR A 343 -0.37 3.08 7.96
N TRP A 344 0.65 2.73 8.72
CA TRP A 344 2.05 2.80 8.31
C TRP A 344 2.49 1.44 7.78
N GLN A 345 3.42 1.44 6.84
CA GLN A 345 4.15 0.26 6.43
C GLN A 345 5.63 0.35 6.78
N VAL A 346 6.38 -0.71 6.50
CA VAL A 346 7.80 -0.80 6.89
C VAL A 346 8.67 0.14 6.05
N ILE A 347 8.35 0.36 4.78
CA ILE A 347 9.00 1.38 3.94
C ILE A 347 8.16 2.67 3.98
N ARG A 348 8.80 3.83 4.03
CA ARG A 348 8.09 5.12 3.95
C ARG A 348 7.15 5.14 2.73
N GLU A 349 5.87 5.41 2.97
CA GLU A 349 4.84 5.50 1.92
C GLU A 349 5.09 6.66 0.95
N GLN A 350 4.61 6.49 -0.29
CA GLN A 350 4.61 7.52 -1.31
C GLN A 350 3.28 8.29 -1.22
N PRO A 351 3.24 9.51 -0.64
CA PRO A 351 1.97 10.19 -0.34
C PRO A 351 1.15 10.53 -1.60
N GLY A 352 1.79 10.57 -2.76
CA GLY A 352 1.13 10.78 -4.05
C GLY A 352 0.44 9.54 -4.63
N ALA A 353 0.81 8.33 -4.19
CA ALA A 353 0.36 7.06 -4.78
C ALA A 353 -1.17 6.98 -4.88
N VAL A 354 -1.83 7.22 -3.75
CA VAL A 354 -3.30 7.14 -3.63
C VAL A 354 -4.01 8.16 -4.52
N ASN A 355 -3.44 9.35 -4.72
CA ASN A 355 -4.02 10.35 -5.61
C ASN A 355 -3.83 9.95 -7.07
N THR A 356 -2.63 9.50 -7.44
CA THR A 356 -2.34 9.01 -8.78
C THR A 356 -3.21 7.82 -9.15
N SER A 357 -3.33 6.81 -8.27
CA SER A 357 -4.15 5.63 -8.50
C SER A 357 -5.64 5.95 -8.65
N ARG A 358 -6.18 6.88 -7.84
CA ARG A 358 -7.55 7.40 -8.02
C ARG A 358 -7.75 8.09 -9.36
N MET A 359 -6.79 8.93 -9.78
CA MET A 359 -6.85 9.60 -11.09
C MET A 359 -6.85 8.59 -12.23
N LEU A 360 -5.97 7.58 -12.17
CA LEU A 360 -5.90 6.51 -13.17
C LEU A 360 -7.21 5.75 -13.30
N ARG A 361 -7.88 5.43 -12.19
CA ARG A 361 -9.21 4.79 -12.21
C ARG A 361 -10.24 5.60 -12.99
N GLY A 362 -10.22 6.93 -12.85
CA GLY A 362 -11.08 7.84 -13.63
C GLY A 362 -10.75 7.91 -15.12
N LEU A 363 -9.53 7.53 -15.52
CA LEU A 363 -9.04 7.56 -16.89
C LEU A 363 -9.07 6.20 -17.60
N VAL A 364 -9.46 5.11 -16.92
CA VAL A 364 -9.46 3.73 -17.48
C VAL A 364 -10.13 3.66 -18.85
N ASN A 365 -11.35 4.18 -18.99
CA ASN A 365 -12.11 4.14 -20.25
C ASN A 365 -11.59 5.10 -21.33
N GLN A 366 -10.61 5.94 -20.99
CA GLN A 366 -10.01 6.96 -21.85
C GLN A 366 -8.53 6.68 -22.16
N THR A 367 -8.00 5.57 -21.67
CA THR A 367 -6.58 5.21 -21.79
C THR A 367 -6.45 3.95 -22.62
N ASP A 368 -5.59 4.00 -23.63
CA ASP A 368 -5.35 2.85 -24.50
C ASP A 368 -4.20 1.97 -23.96
N VAL A 369 -3.21 2.60 -23.31
CA VAL A 369 -2.07 1.93 -22.66
C VAL A 369 -1.48 2.81 -21.56
N VAL A 370 -1.03 2.19 -20.47
CA VAL A 370 -0.28 2.83 -19.38
C VAL A 370 1.20 2.42 -19.47
N PHE A 371 2.11 3.38 -19.28
CA PHE A 371 3.52 3.13 -19.05
C PHE A 371 3.93 3.62 -17.65
N HIS A 372 4.28 2.69 -16.76
CA HIS A 372 4.88 2.98 -15.46
C HIS A 372 6.41 2.83 -15.56
N ILE A 373 7.11 3.94 -15.65
CA ILE A 373 8.50 4.00 -16.13
C ILE A 373 9.56 3.84 -15.01
N GLY A 374 9.38 2.86 -14.13
CA GLY A 374 10.32 2.52 -13.05
C GLY A 374 9.86 2.97 -11.67
N ASP A 375 10.50 2.42 -10.64
CA ASP A 375 10.20 2.67 -9.23
C ASP A 375 8.73 2.39 -8.91
N ILE A 376 8.38 1.12 -9.09
CA ILE A 376 7.00 0.67 -9.26
C ILE A 376 6.23 0.71 -7.95
N SER A 377 6.67 -0.09 -6.98
CA SER A 377 5.97 -0.26 -5.70
C SER A 377 6.75 0.25 -4.51
N TYR A 378 8.07 0.47 -4.67
CA TYR A 378 9.01 0.64 -3.55
C TYR A 378 8.96 -0.50 -2.52
N ALA A 379 8.60 -1.71 -2.93
CA ALA A 379 8.57 -2.86 -2.02
C ALA A 379 9.90 -3.11 -1.32
N ARG A 380 11.02 -2.95 -2.04
CA ARG A 380 12.38 -2.90 -1.47
C ARG A 380 12.61 -4.02 -0.45
N GLY A 381 12.28 -5.24 -0.83
CA GLY A 381 12.48 -6.44 -0.04
C GLY A 381 11.38 -6.76 0.97
N PHE A 382 10.36 -5.92 1.10
CA PHE A 382 9.15 -6.20 1.88
C PHE A 382 8.04 -6.70 0.95
N ALA A 383 7.94 -8.02 0.81
CA ALA A 383 7.14 -8.65 -0.24
C ALA A 383 5.64 -8.31 -0.22
N ASN A 384 5.05 -7.98 0.93
CA ASN A 384 3.64 -7.58 1.00
C ASN A 384 3.33 -6.26 0.28
N VAL A 385 4.31 -5.39 0.13
CA VAL A 385 4.13 -4.11 -0.56
C VAL A 385 3.82 -4.33 -2.05
N TRP A 386 4.33 -5.42 -2.65
CA TRP A 386 3.91 -5.83 -3.99
C TRP A 386 2.43 -6.21 -4.02
N ASP A 387 1.92 -6.90 -2.99
CA ASP A 387 0.50 -7.26 -2.90
C ASP A 387 -0.38 -6.02 -2.72
N GLU A 388 0.03 -5.07 -1.88
CA GLU A 388 -0.65 -3.79 -1.65
C GLU A 388 -0.64 -2.89 -2.90
N PHE A 389 0.48 -2.79 -3.60
CA PHE A 389 0.58 -2.08 -4.87
C PHE A 389 -0.42 -2.62 -5.90
N PHE A 390 -0.50 -3.94 -6.07
CA PHE A 390 -1.43 -4.53 -7.03
C PHE A 390 -2.89 -4.38 -6.60
N ASP A 391 -3.23 -4.42 -5.31
CA ASP A 391 -4.57 -4.06 -4.82
C ASP A 391 -4.94 -2.61 -5.20
N GLU A 392 -3.96 -1.70 -5.15
CA GLU A 392 -4.14 -0.30 -5.53
C GLU A 392 -4.35 -0.11 -7.05
N VAL A 393 -3.63 -0.85 -7.90
CA VAL A 393 -3.69 -0.66 -9.37
C VAL A 393 -4.59 -1.63 -10.13
N GLN A 394 -5.05 -2.75 -9.55
CA GLN A 394 -5.80 -3.80 -10.26
C GLN A 394 -7.03 -3.29 -11.02
N ALA A 395 -7.74 -2.31 -10.44
CA ALA A 395 -8.90 -1.70 -11.10
C ALA A 395 -8.56 -1.06 -12.46
N VAL A 396 -7.30 -0.64 -12.64
CA VAL A 396 -6.76 -0.08 -13.88
C VAL A 396 -6.10 -1.16 -14.71
N CYS A 397 -5.10 -1.86 -14.16
CA CYS A 397 -4.27 -2.77 -14.95
C CYS A 397 -4.98 -4.06 -15.37
N GLY A 398 -6.09 -4.43 -14.72
CA GLY A 398 -6.99 -5.47 -15.20
C GLY A 398 -7.85 -5.05 -16.39
N ASN A 399 -7.88 -3.76 -16.77
CA ASN A 399 -8.71 -3.29 -17.89
C ASN A 399 -7.91 -2.58 -19.00
N VAL A 400 -6.72 -2.06 -18.66
CA VAL A 400 -5.82 -1.37 -19.57
C VAL A 400 -4.44 -2.02 -19.50
N PRO A 401 -3.77 -2.29 -20.64
CA PRO A 401 -2.42 -2.81 -20.61
C PRO A 401 -1.47 -1.89 -19.83
N TYR A 402 -0.75 -2.49 -18.88
CA TYR A 402 0.09 -1.81 -17.92
C TYR A 402 1.55 -2.19 -18.15
N MET A 403 2.20 -1.40 -18.99
CA MET A 403 3.58 -1.62 -19.41
C MET A 403 4.51 -0.99 -18.37
N VAL A 404 5.58 -1.68 -17.99
CA VAL A 404 6.50 -1.21 -16.95
C VAL A 404 7.93 -1.11 -17.47
N CYS A 405 8.69 -0.18 -16.90
CA CYS A 405 10.14 -0.15 -16.97
C CYS A 405 10.71 -0.56 -15.62
N ILE A 406 11.92 -1.11 -15.60
CA ILE A 406 12.63 -1.42 -14.35
C ILE A 406 13.31 -0.15 -13.84
N GLY A 407 13.18 0.15 -12.54
CA GLY A 407 13.89 1.24 -11.85
C GLY A 407 14.94 0.73 -10.87
N ASN A 408 15.63 1.66 -10.20
CA ASN A 408 16.66 1.34 -9.21
C ASN A 408 16.07 0.58 -8.00
N HIS A 409 14.85 0.91 -7.57
CA HIS A 409 14.21 0.20 -6.45
C HIS A 409 13.73 -1.21 -6.79
N GLU A 410 13.63 -1.55 -8.08
CA GLU A 410 13.42 -2.94 -8.48
C GLU A 410 14.75 -3.69 -8.62
N ARG A 411 15.81 -3.03 -9.11
CA ARG A 411 16.99 -3.71 -9.67
C ARG A 411 18.28 -3.56 -8.89
N ASN A 412 18.56 -2.39 -8.33
CA ASN A 412 19.92 -2.08 -7.90
C ASN A 412 20.30 -2.85 -6.64
N TRP A 413 21.35 -3.64 -6.79
CA TRP A 413 22.07 -4.32 -5.73
C TRP A 413 23.49 -4.62 -6.22
N ASN A 414 24.13 -5.66 -5.66
CA ASN A 414 25.53 -5.99 -5.91
C ASN A 414 25.76 -7.07 -6.99
N GLU A 415 24.73 -7.54 -7.70
CA GLU A 415 24.90 -8.52 -8.80
C GLU A 415 25.70 -7.94 -9.98
N PRO A 416 26.45 -8.77 -10.73
CA PRO A 416 27.36 -8.30 -11.77
C PRO A 416 26.71 -7.41 -12.84
N THR A 417 25.48 -7.72 -13.22
CA THR A 417 24.74 -7.08 -14.31
C THR A 417 24.06 -5.76 -13.93
N SER A 418 23.96 -5.44 -12.64
CA SER A 418 23.56 -4.09 -12.21
C SER A 418 24.59 -3.07 -12.62
N TYR A 419 24.21 -2.01 -13.30
CA TYR A 419 25.12 -0.93 -13.62
C TYR A 419 25.48 -0.11 -12.38
N TRP A 420 24.49 0.15 -11.52
CA TRP A 420 24.67 0.87 -10.27
C TRP A 420 24.75 -0.11 -9.10
N LYS A 421 25.78 0.04 -8.26
CA LYS A 421 25.99 -0.79 -7.07
C LYS A 421 25.43 -0.11 -5.82
N SER A 422 24.14 0.22 -5.84
CA SER A 422 23.40 0.78 -4.71
C SER A 422 22.48 -0.28 -4.09
N PRO A 423 22.14 -0.18 -2.80
CA PRO A 423 21.25 -1.12 -2.14
C PRO A 423 19.76 -0.78 -2.31
N ASP A 424 19.38 -0.05 -3.36
CA ASP A 424 18.05 0.58 -3.47
C ASP A 424 16.91 -0.44 -3.52
N SER A 425 17.14 -1.58 -4.17
CA SER A 425 16.20 -2.71 -4.21
C SER A 425 16.16 -3.53 -2.92
N MET A 426 17.08 -3.26 -1.99
CA MET A 426 17.11 -3.90 -0.67
C MET A 426 17.09 -5.43 -0.75
N GLY A 427 17.82 -5.96 -1.74
CA GLY A 427 18.02 -7.39 -1.97
C GLY A 427 17.06 -8.03 -2.99
N GLU A 428 16.09 -7.31 -3.56
CA GLU A 428 15.19 -7.87 -4.57
C GLU A 428 15.88 -8.17 -5.91
N CYS A 429 16.88 -7.36 -6.28
CA CYS A 429 17.74 -7.57 -7.46
C CYS A 429 17.00 -7.89 -8.78
N GLY A 430 15.83 -7.30 -8.98
CA GLY A 430 15.00 -7.44 -10.18
C GLY A 430 14.07 -8.65 -10.17
N VAL A 431 14.21 -9.60 -9.23
CA VAL A 431 13.47 -10.87 -9.29
C VAL A 431 11.95 -10.67 -9.21
N PRO A 432 11.39 -9.91 -8.24
CA PRO A 432 9.95 -9.68 -8.19
C PRO A 432 9.43 -8.98 -9.45
N TYR A 433 10.11 -7.94 -9.93
CA TYR A 433 9.78 -7.25 -11.18
C TYR A 433 9.67 -8.23 -12.36
N GLU A 434 10.71 -9.03 -12.57
CA GLU A 434 10.81 -9.94 -13.71
C GLU A 434 9.78 -11.06 -13.69
N ARG A 435 9.42 -11.52 -12.50
CA ARG A 435 8.46 -12.60 -12.29
C ARG A 435 7.04 -12.09 -12.40
N ARG A 436 6.74 -10.90 -11.86
CA ARG A 436 5.41 -10.30 -11.84
C ARG A 436 5.02 -9.73 -13.21
N PHE A 437 5.91 -8.97 -13.85
CA PHE A 437 5.58 -8.28 -15.11
C PHE A 437 6.13 -9.02 -16.34
N PRO A 438 5.27 -9.57 -17.22
CA PRO A 438 5.70 -10.28 -18.42
C PRO A 438 5.93 -9.33 -19.61
N MET A 439 6.80 -8.34 -19.43
CA MET A 439 7.15 -7.42 -20.52
C MET A 439 7.76 -8.18 -21.72
N PRO A 440 7.57 -7.71 -22.97
CA PRO A 440 8.04 -8.38 -24.19
C PRO A 440 9.56 -8.23 -24.39
N ARG A 441 10.32 -8.73 -23.42
CA ARG A 441 11.77 -8.64 -23.32
C ARG A 441 12.49 -9.79 -24.04
N PRO A 442 13.74 -9.60 -24.49
CA PRO A 442 14.51 -10.66 -25.14
C PRO A 442 14.81 -11.86 -24.23
N ALA A 443 15.11 -11.62 -22.95
CA ALA A 443 15.50 -12.66 -21.99
C ALA A 443 15.35 -12.19 -20.53
N LEU A 444 15.60 -13.12 -19.59
CA LEU A 444 15.86 -12.78 -18.18
C LEU A 444 17.06 -11.83 -18.06
N ASP A 445 16.98 -10.86 -17.14
CA ASP A 445 18.00 -9.82 -16.90
C ASP A 445 18.32 -8.97 -18.15
N GLN A 446 17.36 -8.89 -19.08
CA GLN A 446 17.39 -8.01 -20.25
C GLN A 446 16.06 -7.24 -20.36
N PRO A 447 15.72 -6.37 -19.39
CA PRO A 447 14.36 -5.85 -19.23
C PRO A 447 13.97 -4.75 -20.23
N TRP A 448 14.84 -4.43 -21.20
CA TRP A 448 14.52 -3.51 -22.28
C TRP A 448 13.64 -4.18 -23.33
N TYR A 449 12.75 -3.40 -23.94
CA TYR A 449 11.88 -3.87 -25.00
C TYR A 449 11.42 -2.71 -25.88
N ASN A 450 10.76 -3.04 -26.98
CA ASN A 450 10.04 -2.08 -27.79
C ASN A 450 8.67 -2.63 -28.13
N ILE A 451 7.73 -1.74 -28.44
CA ILE A 451 6.39 -2.08 -28.90
C ILE A 451 5.82 -0.98 -29.79
N ASP A 452 5.03 -1.38 -30.78
CA ASP A 452 4.20 -0.49 -31.57
C ASP A 452 2.76 -0.50 -31.06
N TYR A 453 2.20 0.68 -30.78
CA TYR A 453 0.78 0.81 -30.42
C TYR A 453 0.17 2.05 -31.09
N GLY A 454 -0.81 1.82 -31.98
CA GLY A 454 -1.42 2.90 -32.75
C GLY A 454 -0.38 3.72 -33.51
N SER A 455 -0.31 5.02 -33.29
CA SER A 455 0.60 5.93 -34.00
C SER A 455 2.00 6.06 -33.38
N VAL A 456 2.34 5.29 -32.34
CA VAL A 456 3.57 5.46 -31.56
C VAL A 456 4.39 4.17 -31.51
N HIS A 457 5.71 4.29 -31.77
CA HIS A 457 6.72 3.29 -31.45
C HIS A 457 7.35 3.62 -30.10
N TYR A 458 7.24 2.72 -29.13
CA TYR A 458 7.81 2.87 -27.79
C TYR A 458 9.11 2.08 -27.69
N LEU A 459 10.17 2.74 -27.24
CA LEU A 459 11.41 2.12 -26.86
C LEU A 459 11.57 2.26 -25.34
N VAL A 460 11.60 1.13 -24.63
CA VAL A 460 11.78 1.08 -23.19
C VAL A 460 13.18 0.55 -22.91
N MET A 461 14.01 1.39 -22.30
CA MET A 461 15.39 1.08 -21.93
C MET A 461 15.51 0.87 -20.43
N SER A 462 16.54 0.14 -20.00
CA SER A 462 16.88 0.04 -18.58
C SER A 462 18.04 0.97 -18.25
N THR A 463 17.84 1.87 -17.29
CA THR A 463 18.90 2.70 -16.69
C THR A 463 19.74 1.94 -15.68
N GLU A 464 19.25 0.79 -15.21
CA GLU A 464 19.93 -0.05 -14.21
C GLU A 464 20.85 -1.13 -14.81
N HIS A 465 20.92 -1.21 -16.15
CA HIS A 465 21.83 -2.09 -16.88
C HIS A 465 22.77 -1.25 -17.73
N ASN A 466 23.90 -1.81 -18.16
CA ASN A 466 24.89 -1.03 -18.91
C ASN A 466 24.34 -0.62 -20.29
N PHE A 467 24.03 0.67 -20.44
CA PHE A 467 23.50 1.29 -21.66
C PHE A 467 24.57 2.02 -22.49
N THR A 468 25.87 1.80 -22.22
CA THR A 468 26.95 2.45 -22.98
C THR A 468 27.09 1.87 -24.39
N LYS A 469 27.57 2.71 -25.33
CA LYS A 469 27.73 2.32 -26.73
C LYS A 469 28.63 1.08 -26.86
N GLY A 470 28.17 0.09 -27.62
CA GLY A 470 28.95 -1.10 -27.99
C GLY A 470 28.70 -2.33 -27.14
N LEU A 471 27.85 -2.25 -26.11
CA LEU A 471 27.34 -3.41 -25.38
C LEU A 471 26.01 -3.87 -26.00
N HIS A 472 25.81 -5.19 -26.09
CA HIS A 472 24.70 -5.84 -26.82
C HIS A 472 24.77 -5.68 -28.34
N SER A 473 25.95 -5.89 -28.94
CA SER A 473 26.02 -6.19 -30.37
C SER A 473 25.21 -7.47 -30.65
N VAL A 474 23.96 -7.30 -31.06
CA VAL A 474 23.27 -8.32 -31.86
C VAL A 474 24.21 -8.55 -33.05
N PRO A 475 24.65 -9.79 -33.33
CA PRO A 475 25.32 -10.06 -34.58
C PRO A 475 24.34 -9.63 -35.68
N VAL A 476 24.69 -8.57 -36.40
CA VAL A 476 23.99 -8.25 -37.65
C VAL A 476 24.34 -9.42 -38.56
N SER A 477 23.45 -10.40 -38.65
CA SER A 477 23.56 -11.44 -39.66
C SER A 477 23.34 -10.78 -41.02
N GLY A 478 24.42 -10.52 -41.74
CA GLY A 478 24.39 -10.19 -43.16
C GLY A 478 25.12 -8.89 -43.51
N GLU A 479 26.40 -9.02 -43.87
CA GLU A 479 26.87 -8.72 -45.23
C GLU A 479 27.66 -9.92 -45.76
#